data_AF-U5CLX0-F1
#
_entry.id   AF-U5CLX0-F1
#
_cell.length_a   1.000
_cell.length_b   1.000
_cell.length_c   1.000
_cell.angle_alpha   90.00
_cell.angle_beta   90.00
_cell.angle_gamma   90.00
#
_symmetry.space_group_name_H-M   'P 1'
#
loop_
_entity.id
_entity.type
_entity.pdbx_description
1 polymer ?
#
loop_
_entity_poly.entity_id
_entity_poly.type
_entity_poly.pdbx_seq_one_letter_code
_entity_poly.pdbx_strand_id
1 'polypeptide(L)'
;MIGKIPQEINQLQELESMDLSNNLFSGGIPPSMSSMNSLGALNLSNNNLSGLVPYADHMITFDASAYYGNEDLCGPPLPKTCDSHELVARFNNDEDLRTGPPEVRQFWISVGLGFGIGFGGWFSVLAFKRKWNHVVLKVMDFIVKILITRLQHLFPIRNR
;
A
#
# COMPACT_ATOMS: atom_id res chain seq x y z
N MET A 1 -4.18 -1.33 -37.61
CA MET A 1 -5.05 -0.16 -37.90
C MET A 1 -4.40 1.09 -37.32
N ILE A 2 -4.62 2.27 -37.92
CA ILE A 2 -4.10 3.58 -37.46
C ILE A 2 -5.28 4.52 -37.20
N GLY A 3 -5.21 5.37 -36.18
CA GLY A 3 -6.25 6.38 -35.93
C GLY A 3 -6.48 6.70 -34.46
N LYS A 4 -7.65 7.25 -34.15
CA LYS A 4 -8.13 7.48 -32.77
C LYS A 4 -9.35 6.60 -32.51
N ILE A 5 -9.59 6.26 -31.26
CA ILE A 5 -10.84 5.60 -30.87
C ILE A 5 -11.97 6.64 -30.96
N PRO A 6 -13.04 6.39 -31.74
CA PRO A 6 -14.14 7.34 -31.90
C PRO A 6 -14.93 7.52 -30.60
N GLN A 7 -15.48 8.71 -30.38
CA GLN A 7 -16.32 8.98 -29.19
C GLN A 7 -17.66 8.22 -29.26
N GLU A 8 -18.10 7.88 -30.46
CA GLU A 8 -19.36 7.20 -30.76
C GLU A 8 -19.32 5.69 -30.44
N ILE A 9 -18.20 5.17 -29.95
CA ILE A 9 -18.06 3.75 -29.60
C ILE A 9 -19.05 3.30 -28.52
N ASN A 10 -19.56 4.24 -27.73
CA ASN A 10 -20.59 4.00 -26.72
C ASN A 10 -21.96 3.61 -27.28
N GLN A 11 -22.20 3.76 -28.59
CA GLN A 11 -23.42 3.30 -29.24
C GLN A 11 -23.54 1.77 -29.25
N LEU A 12 -22.42 1.07 -29.02
CA LEU A 12 -22.35 -0.39 -28.95
C LEU A 12 -22.69 -0.88 -27.53
N GLN A 13 -23.90 -0.57 -27.03
CA GLN A 13 -24.30 -0.86 -25.64
C GLN A 13 -24.34 -2.35 -25.29
N GLU A 14 -24.51 -3.22 -26.28
CA GLU A 14 -24.57 -4.69 -26.13
C GLU A 14 -23.18 -5.35 -26.26
N LEU A 15 -22.11 -4.57 -26.46
CA LEU A 15 -20.79 -5.13 -26.68
C LEU A 15 -20.19 -5.65 -25.37
N GLU A 16 -19.94 -6.96 -25.31
CA GLU A 16 -19.40 -7.63 -24.12
C GLU A 16 -17.88 -7.76 -24.11
N SER A 17 -17.25 -7.84 -25.28
CA SER A 17 -15.81 -8.04 -25.43
C SER A 17 -15.24 -7.18 -26.54
N MET A 18 -14.14 -6.49 -26.26
CA MET A 18 -13.43 -5.63 -27.19
C MET A 18 -11.92 -5.85 -27.09
N ASP A 19 -11.31 -6.34 -28.16
CA ASP A 19 -9.86 -6.44 -28.30
C ASP A 19 -9.39 -5.53 -29.43
N LEU A 20 -8.65 -4.49 -29.07
CA LEU A 20 -7.99 -3.54 -29.98
C LEU A 20 -6.46 -3.59 -29.82
N SER A 21 -5.93 -4.62 -29.17
CA SER A 21 -4.51 -4.72 -28.87
C SER A 21 -3.65 -4.80 -30.13
N ASN A 22 -2.37 -4.43 -30.00
CA ASN A 22 -1.37 -4.52 -31.08
C ASN A 22 -1.77 -3.72 -32.33
N ASN A 23 -2.25 -2.49 -32.12
CA ASN A 23 -2.59 -1.55 -33.17
C ASN A 23 -1.79 -0.25 -33.00
N LEU A 24 -2.06 0.72 -33.87
CA LEU A 24 -1.44 2.04 -33.84
C LEU A 24 -2.50 3.11 -33.51
N PHE A 25 -3.43 2.80 -32.60
CA PHE A 25 -4.36 3.79 -32.09
C PHE A 25 -3.63 4.82 -31.23
N SER A 26 -4.06 6.07 -31.31
CA SER A 26 -3.43 7.21 -30.67
C SER A 26 -4.43 8.16 -30.04
N GLY A 27 -3.94 9.04 -29.16
CA GLY A 27 -4.79 9.94 -28.38
C GLY A 27 -5.35 9.27 -27.12
N GLY A 28 -6.25 9.97 -26.44
CA GLY A 28 -6.85 9.47 -25.20
C GLY A 28 -7.92 8.42 -25.41
N ILE A 29 -8.12 7.58 -24.39
CA ILE A 29 -9.26 6.66 -24.35
C ILE A 29 -10.52 7.51 -24.15
N PRO A 30 -11.53 7.41 -25.04
CA PRO A 30 -12.71 8.24 -24.97
C PRO A 30 -13.48 7.98 -23.67
N PRO A 31 -13.82 9.01 -22.89
CA PRO A 31 -14.59 8.86 -21.65
C PRO A 31 -15.95 8.18 -21.89
N SER A 32 -16.51 8.31 -23.10
CA SER A 32 -17.77 7.65 -23.46
C SER A 32 -17.71 6.13 -23.35
N MET A 33 -16.53 5.50 -23.42
CA MET A 33 -16.38 4.05 -23.20
C MET A 33 -16.83 3.61 -21.80
N SER A 34 -16.81 4.51 -20.81
CA SER A 34 -17.29 4.18 -19.47
C SER A 34 -18.79 3.94 -19.42
N SER A 35 -19.55 4.40 -20.42
CA SER A 35 -21.01 4.19 -20.50
C SER A 35 -21.41 2.86 -21.14
N MET A 36 -20.43 2.03 -21.56
CA MET A 36 -20.66 0.71 -22.15
C MET A 36 -20.82 -0.36 -21.07
N ASN A 37 -21.99 -0.41 -20.44
CA ASN A 37 -22.23 -1.23 -19.24
C ASN A 37 -22.13 -2.75 -19.45
N SER A 38 -22.32 -3.23 -20.69
CA SER A 38 -22.24 -4.66 -21.01
C SER A 38 -20.80 -5.15 -21.20
N LEU A 39 -19.83 -4.23 -21.30
CA LEU A 39 -18.45 -4.56 -21.62
C LEU A 39 -17.76 -5.23 -20.43
N GLY A 40 -17.55 -6.54 -20.53
CA GLY A 40 -16.90 -7.36 -19.52
C GLY A 40 -15.43 -7.69 -19.81
N ALA A 41 -14.98 -7.56 -21.07
CA ALA A 41 -13.60 -7.80 -21.46
C ALA A 41 -13.06 -6.70 -22.38
N LEU A 42 -11.93 -6.12 -22.01
CA LEU A 42 -11.27 -5.05 -22.76
C LEU A 42 -9.78 -5.34 -22.88
N ASN A 43 -9.21 -5.18 -24.08
CA ASN A 43 -7.78 -5.20 -24.30
C ASN A 43 -7.37 -4.07 -25.26
N LEU A 44 -6.66 -3.07 -24.75
CA LEU A 44 -6.12 -1.91 -25.48
C LEU A 44 -4.58 -1.94 -25.53
N SER A 45 -3.97 -3.07 -25.15
CA SER A 45 -2.52 -3.15 -24.98
C SER A 45 -1.75 -2.98 -26.29
N ASN A 46 -0.49 -2.54 -26.20
CA ASN A 46 0.40 -2.35 -27.34
C ASN A 46 -0.22 -1.44 -28.41
N ASN A 47 -0.55 -0.21 -28.00
CA ASN A 47 -1.01 0.88 -28.86
C ASN A 47 -0.20 2.16 -28.53
N ASN A 48 -0.54 3.28 -29.16
CA ASN A 48 0.07 4.59 -28.90
C ASN A 48 -0.91 5.54 -28.17
N LEU A 49 -1.74 4.99 -27.28
CA LEU A 49 -2.71 5.77 -26.52
C LEU A 49 -2.01 6.62 -25.45
N SER A 50 -2.59 7.77 -25.11
CA SER A 50 -1.98 8.76 -24.22
C SER A 50 -2.96 9.40 -23.25
N GLY A 51 -2.45 9.92 -22.13
CA GLY A 51 -3.24 10.64 -21.13
C GLY A 51 -3.81 9.75 -20.02
N LEU A 52 -4.79 10.28 -19.30
CA LEU A 52 -5.38 9.61 -18.15
C LEU A 52 -6.34 8.49 -18.58
N VAL A 53 -6.18 7.29 -18.03
CA VAL A 53 -7.19 6.23 -18.11
C VAL A 53 -8.46 6.76 -17.43
N PRO A 54 -9.61 6.86 -18.13
CA PRO A 54 -10.83 7.41 -17.56
C PRO A 54 -11.22 6.65 -16.29
N TYR A 55 -11.38 7.38 -15.19
CA TYR A 55 -11.72 6.82 -13.88
C TYR A 55 -13.19 6.36 -13.76
N ALA A 56 -13.97 6.44 -14.85
CA ALA A 56 -15.40 6.23 -14.79
C ALA A 56 -15.78 4.73 -14.77
N ASP A 57 -16.62 4.39 -13.79
CA ASP A 57 -17.29 3.11 -13.51
C ASP A 57 -16.45 1.85 -13.73
N HIS A 58 -16.55 1.26 -14.93
CA HIS A 58 -16.01 -0.07 -15.23
C HIS A 58 -14.59 -0.04 -15.80
N MET A 59 -14.08 1.12 -16.24
CA MET A 59 -12.78 1.19 -16.90
C MET A 59 -11.61 0.87 -15.96
N ILE A 60 -11.74 1.20 -14.68
CA ILE A 60 -10.74 0.87 -13.65
C ILE A 60 -10.83 -0.57 -13.16
N THR A 61 -11.88 -1.30 -13.52
CA THR A 61 -12.08 -2.70 -13.09
C THR A 61 -11.35 -3.70 -13.98
N PHE A 62 -10.96 -3.29 -15.18
CA PHE A 62 -10.13 -4.10 -16.07
C PHE A 62 -8.71 -4.21 -15.51
N ASP A 63 -8.08 -5.35 -15.78
CA ASP A 63 -6.70 -5.59 -15.36
C ASP A 63 -5.73 -4.61 -16.03
N ALA A 64 -4.64 -4.28 -15.34
CA ALA A 64 -3.59 -3.41 -15.87
C ALA A 64 -2.99 -3.97 -17.18
N SER A 65 -3.00 -5.30 -17.35
CA SER A 65 -2.68 -6.02 -18.60
C SER A 65 -3.35 -5.43 -19.84
N ALA A 66 -4.61 -5.00 -19.72
CA ALA A 66 -5.38 -4.42 -20.82
C ALA A 66 -4.82 -3.09 -21.34
N TYR A 67 -3.98 -2.40 -20.57
CA TYR A 67 -3.50 -1.06 -20.90
C TYR A 67 -1.98 -0.99 -21.14
N TYR A 68 -1.23 -2.07 -20.86
CA TYR A 68 0.23 -2.10 -21.04
C TYR A 68 0.65 -1.90 -22.50
N GLY A 69 1.89 -1.45 -22.69
CA GLY A 69 2.42 -1.18 -24.03
C GLY A 69 1.91 0.11 -24.67
N ASN A 70 1.26 0.98 -23.90
CA ASN A 70 0.95 2.37 -24.25
C ASN A 70 1.84 3.29 -23.41
N GLU A 71 2.86 3.91 -24.03
CA GLU A 71 3.90 4.65 -23.32
C GLU A 71 3.36 5.84 -22.52
N ASP A 72 2.41 6.57 -23.10
CA ASP A 72 1.88 7.83 -22.56
C ASP A 72 0.58 7.68 -21.75
N LEU A 73 0.08 6.46 -21.54
CA LEU A 73 -1.08 6.21 -20.67
C LEU A 73 -0.68 6.22 -19.20
N CYS A 74 -1.51 6.82 -18.35
CA CYS A 74 -1.28 6.91 -16.92
C CYS A 74 -2.59 6.92 -16.13
N GLY A 75 -2.50 6.75 -14.81
CA GLY A 75 -3.64 6.63 -13.88
C GLY A 75 -4.07 5.19 -13.61
N PRO A 76 -4.85 4.93 -12.55
CA PRO A 76 -5.36 3.60 -12.23
C PRO A 76 -6.10 2.98 -13.42
N PRO A 77 -5.94 1.67 -13.71
CA PRO A 77 -5.24 0.64 -12.93
C PRO A 77 -3.72 0.56 -13.15
N LEU A 78 -3.13 1.43 -13.98
CA LEU A 78 -1.69 1.44 -14.20
C LEU A 78 -0.93 2.03 -13.00
N PRO A 79 0.29 1.53 -12.70
CA PRO A 79 1.13 2.09 -11.65
C PRO A 79 1.73 3.46 -12.02
N LYS A 80 1.65 3.88 -13.29
CA LYS A 80 2.15 5.17 -13.77
C LYS A 80 1.19 6.29 -13.33
N THR A 81 1.67 7.23 -12.52
CA THR A 81 0.89 8.42 -12.16
C THR A 81 0.89 9.44 -13.30
N CYS A 82 -0.26 10.07 -13.56
CA CYS A 82 -0.32 11.22 -14.45
C CYS A 82 0.15 12.45 -13.68
N ASP A 83 1.45 12.62 -13.54
CA ASP A 83 1.96 13.89 -13.07
C ASP A 83 1.96 14.89 -14.23
N SER A 84 1.28 16.02 -14.05
CA SER A 84 1.44 17.20 -14.90
C SER A 84 2.89 17.72 -14.95
N HIS A 85 3.79 17.10 -14.17
CA HIS A 85 5.23 17.21 -14.26
C HIS A 85 5.88 16.59 -15.50
N GLU A 86 5.17 15.98 -16.46
CA GLU A 86 5.85 15.60 -17.72
C GLU A 86 6.35 16.84 -18.52
N LEU A 87 5.85 18.05 -18.21
CA LEU A 87 6.44 19.32 -18.64
C LEU A 87 7.52 19.87 -17.67
N VAL A 88 7.58 19.38 -16.43
CA VAL A 88 8.47 19.87 -15.36
C VAL A 88 9.67 18.93 -15.12
N ALA A 89 9.61 17.68 -15.56
CA ALA A 89 10.68 16.68 -15.44
C ALA A 89 11.86 16.96 -16.41
N ARG A 90 11.67 17.80 -17.43
CA ARG A 90 12.79 18.41 -18.17
C ARG A 90 13.54 19.48 -17.37
N PHE A 91 12.95 19.98 -16.28
CA PHE A 91 13.50 21.10 -15.52
C PHE A 91 14.06 20.74 -14.14
N ASN A 92 13.66 19.65 -13.48
CA ASN A 92 14.16 19.37 -12.14
C ASN A 92 14.60 17.90 -11.99
N ASN A 93 15.92 17.70 -12.14
CA ASN A 93 16.61 16.62 -11.46
C ASN A 93 16.51 16.90 -9.95
N ASP A 94 15.72 16.12 -9.23
CA ASP A 94 16.00 15.81 -7.83
C ASP A 94 15.23 14.55 -7.43
N GLU A 95 15.98 13.51 -7.08
CA GLU A 95 15.51 12.31 -6.40
C GLU A 95 14.92 12.72 -5.03
N ASP A 96 13.60 12.73 -4.87
CA ASP A 96 12.97 12.77 -3.54
C ASP A 96 12.25 11.45 -3.25
N LEU A 97 12.89 10.64 -2.40
CA LEU A 97 12.45 9.32 -1.93
C LEU A 97 11.29 9.40 -0.92
N ARG A 98 10.32 10.31 -1.12
CA ARG A 98 9.24 10.53 -0.14
C ARG A 98 7.88 10.99 -0.68
N THR A 99 7.54 10.70 -1.93
CA THR A 99 6.21 11.04 -2.49
C THR A 99 5.29 9.82 -2.51
N GLY A 100 4.76 9.48 -1.32
CA GLY A 100 3.58 8.62 -1.19
C GLY A 100 2.29 9.46 -1.12
N PRO A 101 1.13 8.91 -1.54
CA PRO A 101 -0.17 9.61 -1.50
C PRO A 101 -0.50 10.21 -0.12
N PRO A 102 -1.27 11.32 -0.05
CA PRO A 102 -1.54 12.04 1.20
C PRO A 102 -2.17 11.18 2.29
N GLU A 103 -2.84 10.09 1.91
CA GLU A 103 -3.41 9.09 2.82
C GLU A 103 -2.33 8.32 3.62
N VAL A 104 -1.24 7.91 2.97
CA VAL A 104 -0.13 7.20 3.65
C VAL A 104 0.64 8.14 4.58
N ARG A 105 0.72 9.43 4.26
CA ARG A 105 1.35 10.42 5.15
C ARG A 105 0.62 10.53 6.48
N GLN A 106 -0.72 10.59 6.46
CA GLN A 106 -1.54 10.65 7.67
C GLN A 106 -1.46 9.33 8.46
N PHE A 107 -1.39 8.20 7.76
CA PHE A 107 -1.15 6.90 8.38
C PHE A 107 0.17 6.88 9.18
N TRP A 108 1.29 7.31 8.59
CA TRP A 108 2.59 7.32 9.28
C TRP A 108 2.67 8.33 10.43
N ILE A 109 2.01 9.49 10.31
CA ILE A 109 1.88 10.45 11.42
C ILE A 109 1.08 9.81 12.58
N SER A 110 -0.01 9.12 12.27
CA SER A 110 -0.84 8.42 13.27
C SER A 110 -0.09 7.28 13.96
N VAL A 111 0.65 6.45 13.20
CA VAL A 111 1.48 5.37 13.73
C VAL A 111 2.57 5.92 14.67
N GLY A 112 3.23 7.02 14.29
CA GLY A 112 4.26 7.65 15.12
C GLY A 112 3.72 8.17 16.46
N LEU A 113 2.57 8.85 16.44
CA LEU A 113 1.91 9.34 17.66
C LEU A 113 1.41 8.19 18.56
N GLY A 114 0.83 7.15 17.97
CA GLY A 114 0.31 5.99 18.69
C GLY A 114 1.40 5.19 19.42
N PHE A 115 2.54 4.95 18.77
CA PHE A 115 3.67 4.25 19.41
C PHE A 115 4.28 5.05 20.56
N GLY A 116 4.38 6.38 20.44
CA GLY A 116 4.90 7.25 21.49
C GLY A 116 4.05 7.22 22.76
N ILE A 117 2.72 7.29 22.61
CA ILE A 117 1.79 7.27 23.75
C ILE A 117 1.67 5.88 24.36
N GLY A 118 1.57 4.83 23.54
CA GLY A 118 1.39 3.45 24.00
C GLY A 118 2.66 2.84 24.63
N PHE A 119 3.72 2.69 23.84
CA PHE A 119 4.96 2.05 24.30
C PHE A 119 5.76 2.96 25.25
N GLY A 120 5.80 4.27 24.99
CA GLY A 120 6.47 5.23 25.86
C GLY A 120 5.79 5.36 27.22
N GLY A 121 4.46 5.36 27.26
CA GLY A 121 3.67 5.35 28.50
C GLY A 121 3.88 4.08 29.31
N TRP A 122 3.81 2.91 28.66
CA TRP A 122 4.04 1.61 29.32
C TRP A 122 5.48 1.50 29.87
N PHE A 123 6.48 1.90 29.08
CA PHE A 123 7.87 1.85 29.50
C PHE A 123 8.15 2.85 30.64
N SER A 124 7.46 4.00 30.66
CA SER A 124 7.54 4.97 31.75
C SER A 124 6.91 4.46 33.04
N VAL A 125 5.78 3.73 32.97
CA VAL A 125 5.17 3.05 34.13
C VAL A 125 6.09 1.94 34.66
N LEU A 126 6.74 1.17 33.77
CA LEU A 126 7.74 0.18 34.16
C LEU A 126 8.99 0.81 34.78
N ALA A 127 9.44 1.96 34.27
CA ALA A 127 10.60 2.69 34.78
C ALA A 127 10.31 3.39 36.12
N PHE A 128 9.07 3.88 36.35
CA PHE A 128 8.66 4.42 37.64
C PHE A 128 8.60 3.31 38.71
N LYS A 129 8.28 2.07 38.31
CA LYS A 129 8.43 0.86 39.14
C LYS A 129 9.86 0.35 39.29
N ARG A 130 10.91 1.00 38.76
CA ARG A 130 12.30 0.53 38.92
C ARG A 130 12.80 0.61 40.37
N LYS A 131 12.19 1.45 41.22
CA LYS A 131 12.40 1.42 42.69
C LYS A 131 11.76 0.21 43.37
N TRP A 132 10.60 -0.24 42.90
CA TRP A 132 9.93 -1.46 43.39
C TRP A 132 10.62 -2.73 42.88
N ASN A 133 11.15 -2.71 41.67
CA ASN A 133 11.83 -3.87 41.09
C ASN A 133 13.02 -4.32 41.96
N HIS A 134 13.77 -3.37 42.53
CA HIS A 134 14.90 -3.69 43.40
C HIS A 134 14.46 -4.29 44.76
N VAL A 135 13.32 -3.84 45.30
CA VAL A 135 12.74 -4.41 46.54
C VAL A 135 12.16 -5.79 46.29
N VAL A 136 11.46 -5.99 45.17
CA VAL A 136 10.88 -7.28 44.77
C VAL A 136 11.98 -8.32 44.53
N LEU A 137 13.07 -7.96 43.84
CA LEU A 137 14.22 -8.86 43.66
C LEU A 137 14.83 -9.30 45.01
N LYS A 138 14.94 -8.38 45.99
CA LYS A 138 15.45 -8.72 47.33
C LYS A 138 14.50 -9.63 48.12
N VAL A 139 13.20 -9.44 48.00
CA VAL A 139 12.19 -10.29 48.67
C VAL A 139 12.20 -11.70 48.05
N MET A 140 12.30 -11.81 46.73
CA MET A 140 12.41 -13.10 46.04
C MET A 140 13.66 -13.87 46.48
N ASP A 141 14.83 -13.23 46.51
CA ASP A 141 16.07 -13.87 46.98
C ASP A 141 15.96 -14.37 48.44
N PHE A 142 15.24 -13.64 49.30
CA PHE A 142 15.02 -14.04 50.69
C PHE A 142 14.11 -15.26 50.82
N ILE A 143 13.01 -15.30 50.07
CA ILE A 143 12.06 -16.42 50.05
C ILE A 143 12.74 -17.68 49.50
N VAL A 144 13.51 -17.56 48.42
CA VAL A 144 14.26 -18.67 47.82
C VAL A 144 15.25 -19.27 48.81
N LYS A 145 15.99 -18.44 49.57
CA LYS A 145 16.89 -18.93 50.62
C LYS A 145 16.15 -19.67 51.73
N ILE A 146 14.99 -19.18 52.17
CA ILE A 146 14.17 -19.86 53.19
C ILE A 146 13.69 -21.22 52.68
N LEU A 147 13.21 -21.29 51.44
CA LEU A 147 12.72 -22.52 50.84
C LEU A 147 13.85 -23.54 50.66
N ILE A 148 15.03 -23.12 50.21
CA ILE A 148 16.21 -23.99 50.09
C ILE A 148 16.60 -24.55 51.46
N THR A 149 16.68 -23.71 52.50
CA THR A 149 17.03 -24.16 53.86
C THR A 149 15.99 -25.13 54.42
N ARG A 150 14.70 -24.87 54.19
CA ARG A 150 13.60 -25.76 54.61
C ARG A 150 13.62 -27.09 53.85
N LEU A 151 13.95 -27.08 52.55
CA LEU A 151 14.07 -28.27 51.72
C LEU A 151 15.30 -29.12 52.10
N GLN A 152 16.44 -28.50 52.39
CA GLN A 152 17.65 -29.21 52.87
C GLN A 152 17.44 -29.90 54.22
N HIS A 153 16.58 -29.34 55.07
CA HIS A 153 16.24 -29.95 56.36
C HIS A 153 15.22 -31.11 56.24
N LEU A 154 14.43 -31.15 55.15
CA LEU A 154 13.47 -32.22 54.86
C LEU A 154 14.11 -33.37 54.07
N PHE A 155 15.16 -33.10 53.30
CA PHE A 155 15.96 -34.11 52.60
C PHE A 155 17.45 -33.89 52.94
N PRO A 156 17.97 -34.49 54.02
CA PRO A 156 19.40 -34.48 54.27
C PRO A 156 20.07 -35.24 53.11
N ILE A 157 20.78 -34.52 52.27
CA ILE A 157 21.56 -35.08 51.17
C ILE A 157 22.58 -36.01 51.80
N ARG A 158 22.36 -37.33 51.66
CA ARG A 158 23.35 -38.37 51.98
C ARG A 158 24.47 -38.26 50.93
N ASN A 159 25.42 -37.37 51.15
CA ASN A 159 26.68 -37.35 50.41
C ASN A 159 27.57 -38.49 50.91
N ARG A 160 28.00 -39.33 49.97
CA ARG A 160 29.12 -40.26 50.10
C ARG A 160 30.37 -39.58 49.59
#